data_AF-A0A2I0VEN5-F1
#
_entry.id   AF-A0A2I0VEN5-F1
#
_cell.length_a   1.000
_cell.length_b   1.000
_cell.length_c   1.000
_cell.angle_alpha   90.00
_cell.angle_beta   90.00
_cell.angle_gamma   90.00
#
_symmetry.space_group_name_H-M   'P 1'
#
loop_
_entity.id
_entity.type
_entity.pdbx_description
1 polymer ?
#
loop_
_entity_poly.entity_id
_entity_poly.type
_entity_poly.pdbx_seq_one_letter_code
_entity_poly.pdbx_strand_id
1 'polypeptide(L)' 'MDKYLKLFQDMRPPLFKGVEGPIEAENWLLRIEKILEGMYCLEERKVYLATFTLEGEAERW' A
#
# COMPACT_ATOMS: atom_id res chain seq x y z
N MET A 1 -3.23 12.82 13.51
CA MET A 1 -2.60 11.86 12.57
C MET A 1 -3.29 10.52 12.80
N ASP A 2 -3.85 9.90 11.75
CA ASP A 2 -4.51 8.60 11.89
C ASP A 2 -3.51 7.57 12.42
N LYS A 3 -3.83 6.90 13.53
CA LYS A 3 -2.95 5.91 14.19
C LYS A 3 -2.60 4.74 13.26
N TYR A 4 -3.52 4.38 12.36
CA TYR A 4 -3.31 3.30 11.40
C TYR A 4 -2.42 3.76 10.25
N LEU A 5 -2.58 5.00 9.78
CA LEU A 5 -1.68 5.57 8.77
C LEU A 5 -0.25 5.67 9.30
N LYS A 6 -0.09 6.13 10.55
CA LYS A 6 1.24 6.18 11.18
C LYS A 6 1.87 4.78 11.29
N LEU A 7 1.11 3.81 11.82
CA LEU A 7 1.59 2.43 11.92
C LEU A 7 1.94 1.84 10.55
N PHE A 8 1.12 2.11 9.53
CA PHE A 8 1.38 1.69 8.16
C PHE A 8 2.69 2.27 7.62
N GLN A 9 2.90 3.58 7.78
CA GLN A 9 4.15 4.24 7.37
C GLN A 9 5.38 3.74 8.14
N ASP A 10 5.23 3.46 9.44
CA ASP A 10 6.30 2.90 10.28
C ASP A 10 6.76 1.50 9.78
N MET A 11 5.86 0.75 9.12
CA MET A 11 6.16 -0.54 8.48
C MET A 11 6.87 -0.39 7.12
N ARG A 12 7.08 0.84 6.63
CA ARG A 12 7.79 1.16 5.38
C ARG A 12 7.26 0.39 4.16
N PRO A 13 5.99 0.61 3.79
CA PRO A 13 5.38 -0.11 2.70
C PRO A 13 6.04 0.29 1.36
N PRO A 14 6.15 -0.63 0.40
CA PRO A 14 6.78 -0.35 -0.88
C PRO A 14 5.93 0.62 -1.71
N LEU A 15 6.59 1.53 -2.42
CA LEU A 15 5.95 2.44 -3.37
C LEU A 15 5.73 1.75 -4.72
N PHE A 16 4.73 2.18 -5.47
CA PHE A 16 4.43 1.68 -6.81
C PHE A 16 4.11 2.83 -7.77
N LYS A 17 4.83 2.91 -8.89
CA LYS A 17 4.69 4.02 -9.84
C LYS A 17 3.74 3.72 -10.99
N GLY A 18 3.38 2.46 -11.20
CA GLY A 18 2.46 2.04 -12.26
C GLY A 18 3.14 1.72 -13.60
N VAL A 19 4.46 1.77 -13.67
CA VAL A 19 5.24 1.55 -14.91
C VAL A 19 6.01 0.24 -14.91
N GLU A 20 6.07 -0.43 -13.76
CA GLU A 20 6.96 -1.55 -13.50
C GLU A 20 6.48 -2.87 -14.10
N GLY A 21 5.24 -2.96 -14.57
CA GLY A 21 4.66 -4.15 -15.18
C GLY A 21 3.83 -5.01 -14.22
N PRO A 22 3.15 -6.05 -14.73
CA PRO A 22 2.18 -6.83 -13.96
C PRO A 22 2.79 -7.68 -12.84
N ILE A 23 3.99 -8.23 -13.04
CA ILE A 23 4.67 -9.06 -12.02
C ILE A 23 5.08 -8.17 -10.83
N GLU A 24 5.59 -6.99 -11.11
CA GLU A 24 5.99 -6.00 -10.12
C GLU A 24 4.76 -5.44 -9.39
N ALA A 25 3.64 -5.26 -10.08
CA ALA A 25 2.36 -4.90 -9.47
C ALA A 25 1.86 -6.00 -8.49
N GLU A 26 1.90 -7.28 -8.89
CA GLU A 26 1.55 -8.40 -8.02
C GLU A 26 2.47 -8.47 -6.79
N ASN A 27 3.78 -8.29 -6.99
CA ASN A 27 4.76 -8.27 -5.90
C ASN A 27 4.55 -7.10 -4.93
N TRP A 28 4.18 -5.92 -5.43
CA TRP A 28 3.81 -4.78 -4.60
C TRP A 28 2.56 -5.09 -3.79
N LEU A 29 1.50 -5.61 -4.44
CA LEU A 29 0.24 -5.94 -3.79
C LEU A 29 0.44 -6.95 -2.66
N LEU A 30 1.15 -8.05 -2.92
CA LEU A 30 1.48 -9.07 -1.90
C LEU A 30 2.17 -8.49 -0.67
N ARG A 31 3.06 -7.51 -0.86
CA ARG A 31 3.77 -6.85 0.25
C ARG A 31 2.85 -5.92 1.03
N ILE A 32 1.97 -5.18 0.34
CA ILE A 32 0.98 -4.31 0.97
C ILE A 32 -0.01 -5.14 1.80
N GLU A 33 -0.54 -6.23 1.24
CA GLU A 33 -1.46 -7.14 1.93
C GLU A 33 -0.83 -7.70 3.21
N LYS A 34 0.42 -8.18 3.13
CA LYS A 34 1.14 -8.70 4.31
C LYS A 34 1.28 -7.66 5.43
N ILE A 35 1.51 -6.39 5.09
CA ILE A 35 1.59 -5.31 6.08
C ILE A 35 0.22 -5.05 6.69
N LEU A 36 -0.83 -4.94 5.87
CA LEU A 36 -2.20 -4.66 6.32
C LEU A 36 -2.73 -5.79 7.22
N GLU A 37 -2.44 -7.04 6.88
CA GLU A 37 -2.76 -8.20 7.72
C GLU A 37 -2.02 -8.15 9.06
N GLY A 38 -0.72 -7.88 9.05
CA GLY A 38 0.08 -7.76 10.28
C GLY A 38 -0.37 -6.64 11.21
N MET A 39 -1.02 -5.61 10.66
CA MET A 39 -1.62 -4.51 11.43
C MET A 39 -3.03 -4.85 11.95
N TYR A 40 -3.60 -6.00 11.60
CA TYR A 40 -5.01 -6.33 11.79
C TYR A 40 -5.93 -5.24 11.20
N CYS A 41 -5.58 -4.73 10.02
CA CYS A 41 -6.33 -3.67 9.36
C CYS A 41 -7.71 -4.16 8.91
N LEU A 42 -8.75 -3.38 9.24
CA LEU A 42 -10.11 -3.64 8.76
C LEU A 42 -10.20 -3.43 7.25
N GLU A 43 -11.05 -4.23 6.60
CA GLU A 43 -11.24 -4.23 5.14
C GLU A 43 -11.57 -2.82 4.60
N GLU A 44 -12.42 -2.09 5.34
CA GLU A 44 -12.85 -0.72 5.03
C GLU A 44 -11.70 0.31 4.94
N ARG A 45 -10.51 0.00 5.50
CA ARG A 45 -9.35 0.90 5.55
C ARG A 45 -8.21 0.47 4.64
N LYS A 46 -8.21 -0.77 4.15
CA LYS A 46 -7.10 -1.32 3.35
C LYS A 46 -6.83 -0.49 2.11
N VAL A 47 -7.89 -0.16 1.36
CA VAL A 47 -7.79 0.67 0.15
C VAL A 47 -7.25 2.05 0.49
N TYR A 48 -7.81 2.71 1.51
CA TYR A 48 -7.36 4.03 1.95
C TYR A 48 -5.88 4.07 2.35
N LEU A 49 -5.36 3.03 3.01
CA LEU A 49 -3.95 2.97 3.38
C LEU A 49 -3.05 2.68 2.17
N ALA A 50 -3.45 1.76 1.29
CA ALA A 50 -2.67 1.40 0.11
C ALA A 50 -2.47 2.58 -0.87
N THR A 51 -3.43 3.51 -0.97
CA THR A 51 -3.31 4.68 -1.85
C THR A 51 -2.12 5.58 -1.50
N PHE A 52 -1.67 5.60 -0.23
CA PHE A 52 -0.47 6.35 0.18
C PHE A 52 0.85 5.79 -0.35
N THR A 53 0.81 4.63 -1.02
CA THR A 53 1.98 4.03 -1.67
C THR A 53 1.96 4.10 -3.18
N LEU A 54 0.90 4.66 -3.76
CA LEU A 54 0.84 4.93 -5.17
C LEU A 54 1.57 6.24 -5.46
N GLU A 55 2.42 6.23 -6.47
CA GLU A 55 3.12 7.40 -6.96
C GLU A 55 3.02 7.46 -8.49
N GLY A 56 3.44 8.57 -9.09
CA GLY A 56 3.67 8.64 -10.53
C GLY A 56 2.41 8.41 -11.36
N GLU A 57 2.41 7.39 -12.22
CA GLU A 57 1.25 7.06 -13.06
C GLU A 57 0.15 6.36 -12.25
N ALA A 58 0.54 5.53 -11.27
CA ALA A 58 -0.42 4.81 -10.43
C ALA A 58 -1.23 5.75 -9.52
N GLU A 59 -0.66 6.86 -9.05
CA GLU A 59 -1.39 7.87 -8.26
C GLU A 59 -2.44 8.64 -9.09
N ARG A 60 -2.24 8.72 -10.41
CA ARG A 60 -3.08 9.50 -11.33
C ARG A 60 -4.21 8.71 -11.98
N TRP A 61 -4.14 7.38 -11.91
CA TRP A 61 -5.09 6.46 -12.52
C TRP A 61 -6.44 6.48 -11.80
#